data_AF-A0A2A6BXC6-F1
#
_entry.id   AF-A0A2A6BXC6-F1
#
_cell.length_a   1.000
_cell.length_b   1.000
_cell.length_c   1.000
_cell.angle_alpha   90.00
_cell.angle_beta   90.00
_cell.angle_gamma   90.00
#
_symmetry.space_group_name_H-M   'P 1'
#
loop_
_entity.id
_entity.type
_entity.pdbx_description
1 polymer ?
#
loop_
_entity_poly.entity_id
_entity_poly.type
_entity_poly.pdbx_seq_one_letter_code
_entity_poly.pdbx_strand_id
1 'polypeptide(L)'
;NLILHIAMASIWRILCTLICGIEGEKSADTSADNVFFNQDRHYSGTVGLALSAFLLYIVLAKKSATTVTSYRHIFLTISNWHNLDLLKALHRNQCFPRRLQLWLAHCWTLGKRYTHALSDSYFISIVYGPVKYAPKWLMCKKANLGKRKKRDLVCSVAVFMVFSLWQFITAPCIVQYLVLFRKSVTNPAKIMIAYMFTVFSMALSAPYFWLFVPYPAIEDRLREIARRVQKLDDDEGEYVVYGIGMQEDPANGNRTAVGLAFYGIAPSYFLTYIAFGFTVFKIVHELARVNTEMSIKTVELQRGFIRMQLIQGFVPLAILTVPFATFITFIFTGANLNNWTLMLTFSLWSLPAVQKKSDLDVYSHRTYKARNSQHL
;
A
#
# COMPACT_ATOMS: atom_id res chain seq x y z
N ASN A 1 9.93 -16.52 17.82
CA ASN A 1 8.75 -15.86 17.20
C ASN A 1 8.04 -14.88 18.12
N LEU A 2 7.50 -15.29 19.28
CA LEU A 2 6.79 -14.36 20.20
C LEU A 2 7.68 -13.20 20.70
N ILE A 3 8.93 -13.49 21.09
CA ILE A 3 9.90 -12.48 21.56
C ILE A 3 10.25 -11.46 20.46
N LEU A 4 10.38 -11.92 19.21
CA LEU A 4 10.64 -11.06 18.06
C LEU A 4 9.45 -10.10 17.80
N HIS A 5 8.22 -10.59 17.98
CA HIS A 5 7.03 -9.74 17.87
C HIS A 5 6.89 -8.73 19.00
N ILE A 6 7.23 -9.10 20.25
CA ILE A 6 7.25 -8.17 21.38
C ILE A 6 8.34 -7.10 21.18
N ALA A 7 9.51 -7.50 20.71
CA ALA A 7 10.59 -6.56 20.39
C ALA A 7 10.19 -5.58 19.29
N MET A 8 9.54 -6.06 18.22
CA MET A 8 9.07 -5.21 17.12
C MET A 8 7.95 -4.25 17.56
N ALA A 9 7.02 -4.69 18.43
CA ALA A 9 5.97 -3.83 18.99
C ALA A 9 6.53 -2.75 19.94
N SER A 10 7.57 -3.08 20.71
CA SER A 10 8.27 -2.12 21.57
C SER A 10 9.09 -1.11 20.78
N ILE A 11 9.81 -1.57 19.74
CA ILE A 11 10.51 -0.69 18.79
C ILE A 11 9.50 0.22 18.09
N TRP A 12 8.33 -0.31 17.71
CA TRP A 12 7.24 0.47 17.11
C TRP A 12 6.73 1.58 18.04
N ARG A 13 6.51 1.28 19.32
CA ARG A 13 6.11 2.26 20.32
C ARG A 13 7.15 3.36 20.47
N ILE A 14 8.44 2.98 20.56
CA ILE A 14 9.56 3.93 20.68
C ILE A 14 9.68 4.81 19.43
N LEU A 15 9.57 4.24 18.22
CA LEU A 15 9.61 4.98 16.97
C LEU A 15 8.45 5.95 16.84
N CYS A 16 7.24 5.54 17.24
CA CYS A 16 6.06 6.42 17.24
C CYS A 16 6.24 7.59 18.20
N THR A 17 6.76 7.35 19.40
CA THR A 17 7.00 8.40 20.40
C THR A 17 8.09 9.38 19.93
N LEU A 18 9.19 8.87 19.36
CA LEU A 18 10.30 9.67 18.83
C LEU A 18 9.92 10.49 17.59
N ILE A 19 9.22 9.89 16.62
CA ILE A 19 8.87 10.56 15.36
C ILE A 19 7.69 11.51 15.53
N CYS A 20 6.71 11.17 16.37
CA CYS A 20 5.54 12.02 16.56
C CYS A 20 5.74 13.16 17.57
N GLY A 21 6.90 13.23 18.23
CA GLY A 21 7.17 14.24 19.25
C GLY A 21 6.10 14.25 20.33
N ILE A 22 5.71 13.07 20.83
CA ILE A 22 4.85 12.96 22.02
C ILE A 22 5.77 13.07 23.25
N GLU A 23 6.57 14.11 23.31
CA GLU A 23 7.02 14.61 24.61
C GLU A 23 5.93 15.56 25.06
N GLY A 24 5.34 15.23 26.22
CA GLY A 24 4.39 16.10 26.87
C GLY A 24 5.05 17.45 27.08
N GLU A 25 4.70 18.40 26.23
CA GLU A 25 4.92 19.82 26.47
C GLU A 25 4.18 20.11 27.77
N LYS A 26 4.91 20.05 28.89
CA LYS A 26 4.45 20.58 30.17
C LYS A 26 4.32 22.07 29.93
N SER A 27 3.14 22.49 29.48
CA SER A 27 2.71 23.87 29.50
C SER A 27 2.63 24.27 30.97
N ALA A 28 3.77 24.70 31.51
CA ALA A 28 3.85 25.50 32.71
C ALA A 28 3.37 26.90 32.33
N ASP A 29 2.07 27.03 32.09
CA ASP A 29 1.36 28.28 32.34
C ASP A 29 -0.12 28.01 32.50
N THR A 30 -0.52 28.19 33.76
CA THR A 30 -1.86 28.37 34.28
C THR A 30 -2.59 29.50 33.57
N SER A 31 -3.63 29.16 32.80
CA SER A 31 -4.95 29.74 33.03
C SER A 31 -6.02 28.73 32.64
N ALA A 32 -6.81 28.35 33.63
CA ALA A 32 -7.99 27.53 33.45
C ALA A 32 -8.99 28.35 32.65
N ASP A 33 -9.16 28.02 31.37
CA ASP A 33 -10.47 27.88 30.74
C ASP A 33 -10.32 27.35 29.31
N ASN A 34 -11.05 26.28 29.01
CA ASN A 34 -11.30 25.74 27.68
C ASN A 34 -10.12 25.07 26.94
N VAL A 35 -9.65 23.94 27.46
CA VAL A 35 -8.97 22.94 26.62
C VAL A 35 -9.69 21.60 26.70
N PHE A 36 -10.75 21.48 25.89
CA PHE A 36 -11.27 20.17 25.47
C PHE A 36 -10.21 19.50 24.59
N PHE A 37 -9.24 18.81 25.20
CA PHE A 37 -8.43 17.83 24.48
C PHE A 37 -9.35 16.69 24.09
N ASN A 38 -9.74 16.70 22.81
CA ASN A 38 -10.62 15.71 22.22
C ASN A 38 -9.98 14.31 22.31
N GLN A 39 -10.51 13.50 23.23
CA GLN A 39 -10.07 12.16 23.64
C GLN A 39 -10.14 11.13 22.49
N ASP A 40 -10.80 11.49 21.38
CA ASP A 40 -10.99 10.65 20.19
C ASP A 40 -9.71 10.42 19.34
N ARG A 41 -8.61 11.12 19.62
CA ARG A 41 -7.40 11.08 18.77
C ARG A 41 -6.47 9.88 19.03
N HIS A 42 -6.59 9.20 20.18
CA HIS A 42 -5.78 8.03 20.49
C HIS A 42 -6.26 6.74 19.79
N TYR A 43 -7.45 6.75 19.20
CA TYR A 43 -8.03 5.53 18.63
C TYR A 43 -7.45 5.14 17.27
N SER A 44 -6.79 6.03 16.51
CA SER A 44 -6.37 5.68 15.14
C SER A 44 -5.23 4.64 15.10
N GLY A 45 -4.17 4.84 15.88
CA GLY A 45 -3.10 3.85 16.03
C GLY A 45 -3.57 2.58 16.75
N THR A 46 -4.43 2.75 17.76
CA THR A 46 -4.97 1.65 18.56
C THR A 46 -5.94 0.77 17.77
N VAL A 47 -6.73 1.33 16.84
CA VAL A 47 -7.61 0.58 15.94
C VAL A 47 -6.80 -0.16 14.89
N GLY A 48 -5.74 0.43 14.32
CA GLY A 48 -4.83 -0.26 13.40
C GLY A 48 -4.09 -1.42 14.07
N LEU A 49 -3.60 -1.20 15.30
CA LEU A 49 -3.00 -2.23 16.16
C LEU A 49 -4.02 -3.30 16.57
N ALA A 50 -5.24 -2.92 16.94
CA ALA A 50 -6.30 -3.85 17.30
C ALA A 50 -6.76 -4.68 16.10
N LEU A 51 -6.86 -4.08 14.90
CA LEU A 51 -7.14 -4.83 13.67
C LEU A 51 -6.00 -5.79 13.35
N SER A 52 -4.75 -5.34 13.48
CA SER A 52 -3.57 -6.18 13.22
C SER A 52 -3.45 -7.32 14.23
N ALA A 53 -3.73 -7.04 15.51
CA ALA A 53 -3.75 -8.02 16.60
C ALA A 53 -4.94 -8.99 16.49
N PHE A 54 -6.10 -8.51 16.05
CA PHE A 54 -7.28 -9.33 15.77
C PHE A 54 -7.04 -10.25 14.58
N LEU A 55 -6.50 -9.73 13.47
CA LEU A 55 -6.11 -10.54 12.32
C LEU A 55 -5.05 -11.58 12.71
N LEU A 56 -4.06 -11.19 13.50
CA LEU A 56 -3.06 -12.11 14.05
C LEU A 56 -3.70 -13.17 14.96
N TYR A 57 -4.65 -12.80 15.82
CA TYR A 57 -5.39 -13.71 16.69
C TYR A 57 -6.19 -14.74 15.89
N ILE A 58 -6.93 -14.32 14.86
CA ILE A 58 -7.70 -15.26 14.03
C ILE A 58 -6.76 -16.18 13.23
N VAL A 59 -5.61 -15.69 12.76
CA VAL A 59 -4.60 -16.51 12.08
C VAL A 59 -3.97 -17.53 13.03
N LEU A 60 -3.72 -17.15 14.30
CA LEU A 60 -3.17 -18.02 15.34
C LEU A 60 -4.18 -19.04 15.88
N ALA A 61 -5.48 -18.74 15.83
CA ALA A 61 -6.55 -19.65 16.18
C ALA A 61 -6.70 -20.75 15.10
N LYS A 62 -5.89 -21.81 15.23
CA LYS A 62 -5.62 -22.98 14.34
C LYS A 62 -6.73 -23.67 13.51
N LYS A 63 -7.97 -23.18 13.39
CA LYS A 63 -9.00 -23.73 12.48
C LYS A 63 -9.07 -22.92 11.16
N SER A 64 -8.04 -23.03 10.33
CA SER A 64 -7.80 -22.10 9.20
C SER A 64 -8.28 -22.54 7.81
N ALA A 65 -8.97 -23.68 7.66
CA ALA A 65 -9.44 -24.14 6.36
C ALA A 65 -10.85 -23.64 5.98
N THR A 66 -11.80 -23.66 6.92
CA THR A 66 -13.16 -23.13 6.70
C THR A 66 -13.22 -21.60 6.76
N THR A 67 -12.13 -20.95 7.17
CA THR A 67 -12.08 -19.51 7.35
C THR A 67 -11.75 -18.75 6.07
N VAL A 68 -11.12 -19.32 5.04
CA VAL A 68 -10.79 -18.55 3.82
C VAL A 68 -12.04 -18.04 3.10
N THR A 69 -13.08 -18.88 2.99
CA THR A 69 -14.39 -18.48 2.44
C THR A 69 -15.08 -17.46 3.34
N SER A 70 -15.03 -17.65 4.66
CA SER A 70 -15.56 -16.69 5.64
C SER A 70 -14.81 -15.35 5.66
N TYR A 71 -13.49 -15.35 5.50
CA TYR A 71 -12.63 -14.17 5.36
C TYR A 71 -12.97 -13.43 4.07
N ARG A 72 -13.18 -14.16 2.98
CA ARG A 72 -13.61 -13.62 1.69
C ARG A 72 -14.98 -12.94 1.85
N HIS A 73 -15.92 -13.55 2.56
CA HIS A 73 -17.21 -12.93 2.86
C HIS A 73 -17.11 -11.71 3.79
N ILE A 74 -16.40 -11.79 4.91
CA ILE A 74 -16.23 -10.68 5.87
C ILE A 74 -15.52 -9.49 5.20
N PHE A 75 -14.46 -9.73 4.43
CA PHE A 75 -13.74 -8.68 3.71
C PHE A 75 -14.59 -8.08 2.58
N LEU A 76 -15.33 -8.91 1.84
CA LEU A 76 -16.30 -8.43 0.85
C LEU A 76 -17.34 -7.53 1.52
N THR A 77 -17.89 -7.93 2.66
CA THR A 77 -18.91 -7.17 3.41
C THR A 77 -18.36 -5.85 3.95
N ILE A 78 -17.26 -5.86 4.72
CA ILE A 78 -16.65 -4.66 5.30
C ILE A 78 -16.24 -3.66 4.21
N SER A 79 -15.60 -4.15 3.14
CA SER A 79 -15.17 -3.26 2.06
C SER A 79 -16.32 -2.82 1.15
N ASN A 80 -17.41 -3.60 1.01
CA ASN A 80 -18.61 -3.11 0.31
C ASN A 80 -19.29 -1.99 1.12
N TRP A 81 -19.26 -2.07 2.44
CA TRP A 81 -19.79 -1.04 3.33
C TRP A 81 -19.01 0.28 3.20
N HIS A 82 -17.68 0.24 3.32
CA HIS A 82 -16.82 1.41 3.10
C HIS A 82 -16.88 1.98 1.66
N ASN A 83 -17.04 1.10 0.66
CA ASN A 83 -17.15 1.55 -0.73
C ASN A 83 -18.49 2.19 -1.04
N LEU A 84 -19.57 1.81 -0.35
CA LEU A 84 -20.87 2.46 -0.54
C LEU A 84 -20.79 3.93 -0.14
N ASP A 85 -20.12 4.23 0.97
CA ASP A 85 -19.95 5.61 1.44
C ASP A 85 -18.94 6.39 0.60
N LEU A 86 -17.87 5.74 0.12
CA LEU A 86 -16.95 6.35 -0.85
C LEU A 86 -17.61 6.63 -2.20
N LEU A 87 -18.41 5.71 -2.73
CA LEU A 87 -19.18 5.91 -3.95
C LEU A 87 -20.22 7.01 -3.77
N LYS A 88 -20.90 7.08 -2.62
CA LYS A 88 -21.82 8.17 -2.28
C LYS A 88 -21.09 9.52 -2.20
N ALA A 89 -19.87 9.56 -1.65
CA ALA A 89 -19.06 10.78 -1.56
C ALA A 89 -18.52 11.22 -2.94
N LEU A 90 -18.01 10.28 -3.75
CA LEU A 90 -17.54 10.53 -5.11
C LEU A 90 -18.69 10.95 -6.05
N HIS A 91 -19.88 10.37 -5.85
CA HIS A 91 -21.07 10.76 -6.60
C HIS A 91 -21.49 12.19 -6.24
N ARG A 92 -21.42 12.57 -4.96
CA ARG A 92 -21.75 13.94 -4.52
C ARG A 92 -20.80 15.00 -5.08
N ASN A 93 -19.51 14.68 -5.22
CA ASN A 93 -18.51 15.68 -5.58
C ASN A 93 -18.37 15.95 -7.09
N GLN A 94 -19.02 15.20 -8.00
CA GLN A 94 -18.98 15.36 -9.47
C GLN A 94 -17.57 15.46 -10.14
N CYS A 95 -16.46 15.40 -9.40
CA CYS A 95 -15.12 15.70 -9.91
C CYS A 95 -14.54 14.66 -10.89
N PHE A 96 -15.19 13.50 -11.06
CA PHE A 96 -14.71 12.46 -11.97
C PHE A 96 -15.82 11.96 -12.88
N PRO A 97 -15.52 11.69 -14.17
CA PRO A 97 -16.48 11.08 -15.07
C PRO A 97 -16.95 9.74 -14.50
N ARG A 98 -18.26 9.51 -14.49
CA ARG A 98 -18.93 8.31 -13.93
C ARG A 98 -18.30 6.99 -14.38
N ARG A 99 -17.77 6.96 -15.62
CA ARG A 99 -17.07 5.81 -16.20
C ARG A 99 -15.76 5.47 -15.46
N LEU A 100 -14.99 6.48 -15.04
CA LEU A 100 -13.74 6.26 -14.30
C LEU A 100 -14.02 5.80 -12.86
N GLN A 101 -15.06 6.34 -12.22
CA GLN A 101 -15.46 5.91 -10.87
C GLN A 101 -15.91 4.44 -10.86
N LEU A 102 -16.74 4.05 -11.84
CA LEU A 102 -17.14 2.66 -12.03
C LEU A 102 -15.94 1.76 -12.34
N TRP A 103 -15.00 2.22 -13.16
CA TRP A 103 -13.78 1.47 -13.48
C TRP A 103 -12.91 1.25 -12.25
N LEU A 104 -12.67 2.28 -11.43
CA LEU A 104 -11.91 2.17 -10.18
C LEU A 104 -12.61 1.26 -9.16
N ALA A 105 -13.92 1.37 -9.01
CA ALA A 105 -14.71 0.46 -8.16
C ALA A 105 -14.63 -0.99 -8.67
N HIS A 106 -14.58 -1.19 -9.99
CA HIS A 106 -14.40 -2.50 -10.58
C HIS A 106 -12.98 -3.04 -10.33
N CYS A 107 -11.93 -2.26 -10.59
CA CYS A 107 -10.54 -2.63 -10.26
C CYS A 107 -10.36 -2.97 -8.79
N TRP A 108 -11.01 -2.22 -7.89
CA TRP A 108 -10.99 -2.49 -6.45
C TRP A 108 -11.71 -3.80 -6.09
N THR A 109 -12.90 -4.05 -6.65
CA THR A 109 -13.62 -5.32 -6.45
C THR A 109 -12.93 -6.52 -7.08
N LEU A 110 -12.14 -6.31 -8.14
CA LEU A 110 -11.25 -7.32 -8.71
C LEU A 110 -10.06 -7.61 -7.78
N GLY A 111 -9.49 -6.60 -7.12
CA GLY A 111 -8.45 -6.75 -6.09
C GLY A 111 -8.85 -7.69 -4.95
N LYS A 112 -10.13 -7.67 -4.55
CA LYS A 112 -10.69 -8.57 -3.51
C LYS A 112 -10.73 -10.06 -3.88
N ARG A 113 -10.37 -10.41 -5.12
CA ARG A 113 -10.37 -11.78 -5.64
C ARG A 113 -8.96 -12.33 -5.86
N TYR A 114 -7.94 -11.62 -5.40
CA TYR A 114 -6.58 -12.09 -5.35
C TYR A 114 -6.34 -12.71 -3.98
N THR A 115 -5.99 -13.99 -3.94
CA THR A 115 -5.38 -14.60 -2.76
C THR A 115 -3.94 -14.93 -3.11
N HIS A 116 -3.02 -14.70 -2.17
CA HIS A 116 -1.64 -15.11 -2.33
C HIS A 116 -1.39 -16.34 -1.48
N ALA A 117 -0.59 -17.27 -1.99
CA ALA A 117 -0.11 -18.44 -1.27
C ALA A 117 1.39 -18.59 -1.51
N LEU A 118 2.11 -19.05 -0.49
CA LEU A 118 3.51 -19.47 -0.64
C LEU A 118 3.62 -20.93 -0.21
N SER A 119 3.78 -21.80 -1.20
CA SER A 119 3.81 -23.25 -1.07
C SER A 119 4.71 -23.84 -2.15
N ASP A 120 5.42 -24.93 -1.83
CA ASP A 120 6.30 -25.68 -2.73
C ASP A 120 7.37 -24.81 -3.38
N SER A 121 7.89 -23.84 -2.62
CA SER A 121 8.83 -22.84 -3.12
C SER A 121 8.28 -21.95 -4.24
N TYR A 122 6.97 -21.77 -4.34
CA TYR A 122 6.33 -20.80 -5.24
C TYR A 122 5.59 -19.74 -4.44
N PHE A 123 5.73 -18.48 -4.83
CA PHE A 123 4.79 -17.43 -4.46
C PHE A 123 3.76 -17.31 -5.58
N ILE A 124 2.53 -17.75 -5.28
CA ILE A 124 1.43 -17.77 -6.24
C ILE A 124 0.37 -16.73 -5.88
N SER A 125 -0.22 -16.16 -6.92
CA SER A 125 -1.37 -15.26 -6.88
C SER A 125 -2.53 -15.95 -7.59
N ILE A 126 -3.55 -16.31 -6.83
CA ILE A 126 -4.74 -17.01 -7.31
C ILE A 126 -5.83 -15.96 -7.53
N VAL A 127 -6.33 -15.89 -8.76
CA VAL A 127 -7.31 -14.88 -9.20
C VAL A 127 -8.64 -15.56 -9.47
N TYR A 128 -9.64 -15.20 -8.67
CA TYR A 128 -11.00 -15.72 -8.82
C TYR A 128 -11.89 -14.75 -9.63
N GLY A 129 -12.91 -15.29 -10.29
CA GLY A 129 -14.05 -14.48 -10.76
C GLY A 129 -13.88 -13.74 -12.10
N PRO A 130 -14.33 -12.47 -12.24
CA PRO A 130 -14.62 -11.84 -13.52
C PRO A 130 -13.37 -11.37 -14.24
N VAL A 131 -12.17 -11.48 -13.66
CA VAL A 131 -10.92 -11.33 -14.42
C VAL A 131 -10.86 -12.40 -15.51
N LYS A 132 -11.38 -13.61 -15.24
CA LYS A 132 -11.63 -14.61 -16.27
C LYS A 132 -12.66 -14.14 -17.29
N TYR A 133 -13.79 -13.60 -16.80
CA TYR A 133 -14.88 -13.10 -17.61
C TYR A 133 -14.64 -11.69 -18.17
N ALA A 134 -13.40 -11.17 -18.08
CA ALA A 134 -13.06 -9.84 -18.53
C ALA A 134 -13.58 -9.71 -19.97
N PRO A 135 -14.44 -8.72 -20.23
CA PRO A 135 -15.54 -8.93 -21.14
C PRO A 135 -15.06 -9.22 -22.56
N LYS A 136 -15.80 -10.10 -23.26
CA LYS A 136 -15.47 -10.56 -24.62
C LYS A 136 -15.18 -9.42 -25.61
N TRP A 137 -15.64 -8.18 -25.36
CA TRP A 137 -15.31 -7.01 -26.19
C TRP A 137 -13.88 -6.48 -25.99
N LEU A 138 -13.31 -6.60 -24.79
CA LEU A 138 -11.87 -6.43 -24.57
C LEU A 138 -11.10 -7.56 -25.24
N MET A 139 -11.69 -8.76 -25.36
CA MET A 139 -11.17 -9.91 -26.10
C MET A 139 -11.48 -9.87 -27.61
N CYS A 140 -10.91 -8.89 -28.33
CA CYS A 140 -10.88 -8.85 -29.81
C CYS A 140 -10.82 -10.26 -30.43
N LYS A 141 -11.88 -10.62 -31.17
CA LYS A 141 -12.27 -11.97 -31.61
C LYS A 141 -11.28 -12.64 -32.59
N LYS A 142 -10.29 -11.92 -33.12
CA LYS A 142 -9.58 -12.34 -34.35
C LYS A 142 -8.30 -13.17 -34.15
N ALA A 143 -7.90 -13.51 -32.93
CA ALA A 143 -6.77 -14.41 -32.71
C ALA A 143 -6.92 -15.21 -31.42
N ASN A 144 -6.96 -16.54 -31.50
CA ASN A 144 -6.97 -17.41 -30.31
C ASN A 144 -5.68 -17.27 -29.47
N LEU A 145 -4.58 -16.76 -30.03
CA LEU A 145 -3.38 -16.34 -29.28
C LEU A 145 -3.60 -15.09 -28.39
N GLY A 146 -4.70 -14.34 -28.57
CA GLY A 146 -4.94 -13.06 -27.92
C GLY A 146 -5.61 -13.11 -26.54
N LYS A 147 -6.21 -14.25 -26.15
CA LYS A 147 -6.94 -14.35 -24.87
C LYS A 147 -6.00 -14.39 -23.66
N ARG A 148 -4.89 -15.13 -23.75
CA ARG A 148 -3.89 -15.27 -22.68
C ARG A 148 -3.24 -13.91 -22.37
N LYS A 149 -2.72 -13.25 -23.42
CA LYS A 149 -2.05 -11.92 -23.34
C LYS A 149 -2.84 -10.85 -22.59
N LYS A 150 -4.18 -10.88 -22.66
CA LYS A 150 -5.04 -9.88 -22.01
C LYS A 150 -5.23 -10.11 -20.52
N ARG A 151 -5.37 -11.38 -20.11
CA ARG A 151 -5.38 -11.73 -18.69
C ARG A 151 -4.03 -11.43 -18.04
N ASP A 152 -2.96 -11.78 -18.74
CA ASP A 152 -1.59 -11.53 -18.30
C ASP A 152 -1.35 -10.02 -18.13
N LEU A 153 -1.84 -9.21 -19.08
CA LEU A 153 -1.80 -7.74 -18.97
C LEU A 153 -2.49 -7.23 -17.70
N VAL A 154 -3.65 -7.79 -17.30
CA VAL A 154 -4.32 -7.39 -16.05
C VAL A 154 -3.44 -7.70 -14.84
N CYS A 155 -2.81 -8.87 -14.82
CA CYS A 155 -1.86 -9.23 -13.75
C CYS A 155 -0.66 -8.28 -13.73
N SER A 156 -0.04 -8.01 -14.89
CA SER A 156 1.08 -7.07 -14.99
C SER A 156 0.70 -5.64 -14.60
N VAL A 157 -0.51 -5.18 -14.91
CA VAL A 157 -1.03 -3.89 -14.43
C VAL A 157 -1.20 -3.92 -12.91
N ALA A 158 -1.69 -5.02 -12.32
CA ALA A 158 -1.78 -5.12 -10.86
C ALA A 158 -0.39 -5.08 -10.20
N VAL A 159 0.60 -5.79 -10.76
CA VAL A 159 2.00 -5.72 -10.30
C VAL A 159 2.55 -4.30 -10.44
N PHE A 160 2.34 -3.65 -11.58
CA PHE A 160 2.70 -2.24 -11.79
C PHE A 160 2.11 -1.32 -10.72
N MET A 161 0.82 -1.50 -10.38
CA MET A 161 0.17 -0.71 -9.33
C MET A 161 0.80 -0.94 -7.95
N VAL A 162 1.22 -2.17 -7.64
CA VAL A 162 1.95 -2.46 -6.40
C VAL A 162 3.29 -1.71 -6.37
N PHE A 163 4.06 -1.75 -7.46
CA PHE A 163 5.32 -0.99 -7.58
C PHE A 163 5.10 0.52 -7.45
N SER A 164 4.01 1.01 -8.02
CA SER A 164 3.63 2.42 -7.97
C SER A 164 3.44 2.93 -6.54
N LEU A 165 3.02 2.08 -5.59
CA LEU A 165 2.69 2.49 -4.22
C LEU A 165 3.84 3.23 -3.53
N TRP A 166 5.07 2.74 -3.66
CA TRP A 166 6.23 3.45 -3.09
C TRP A 166 6.75 4.52 -4.05
N GLN A 167 6.82 4.24 -5.35
CA GLN A 167 7.46 5.13 -6.34
C GLN A 167 6.78 6.51 -6.46
N PHE A 168 5.50 6.63 -6.10
CA PHE A 168 4.79 7.92 -6.07
C PHE A 168 5.03 8.74 -4.78
N ILE A 169 5.58 8.17 -3.71
CA ILE A 169 5.77 8.87 -2.42
C ILE A 169 6.67 10.12 -2.57
N THR A 170 7.65 10.06 -3.47
CA THR A 170 8.62 11.14 -3.68
C THR A 170 8.05 12.34 -4.41
N ALA A 171 7.09 12.15 -5.33
CA ALA A 171 6.62 13.22 -6.19
C ALA A 171 6.00 14.39 -5.39
N PRO A 172 5.05 14.17 -4.44
CA PRO A 172 4.54 15.26 -3.59
C PRO A 172 5.63 15.98 -2.79
N CYS A 173 6.67 15.26 -2.37
CA CYS A 173 7.77 15.82 -1.60
C CYS A 173 8.65 16.73 -2.44
N ILE A 174 9.01 16.29 -3.64
CA ILE A 174 9.80 17.08 -4.58
C ILE A 174 9.01 18.33 -5.00
N VAL A 175 7.72 18.20 -5.34
CA VAL A 175 6.87 19.36 -5.68
C VAL A 175 6.90 20.37 -4.53
N GLN A 176 6.75 19.93 -3.29
CA GLN A 176 6.73 20.84 -2.15
C GLN A 176 8.08 21.55 -1.97
N TYR A 177 9.19 20.83 -2.03
CA TYR A 177 10.52 21.44 -1.97
C TYR A 177 10.68 22.52 -3.05
N LEU A 178 10.27 22.22 -4.28
CA LEU A 178 10.34 23.18 -5.39
C LEU A 178 9.40 24.38 -5.20
N VAL A 179 8.20 24.18 -4.65
CA VAL A 179 7.25 25.27 -4.35
C VAL A 179 7.82 26.20 -3.29
N LEU A 180 8.44 25.67 -2.23
CA LEU A 180 8.99 26.45 -1.13
C LEU A 180 10.26 27.21 -1.51
N PHE A 181 11.20 26.54 -2.18
CA PHE A 181 12.56 27.07 -2.33
C PHE A 181 12.94 27.45 -3.77
N ARG A 182 12.13 27.09 -4.77
CA ARG A 182 12.39 27.38 -6.19
C ARG A 182 11.26 28.20 -6.82
N LYS A 183 11.03 29.40 -6.28
CA LYS A 183 9.98 30.33 -6.75
C LYS A 183 10.11 30.72 -8.22
N SER A 184 11.34 30.79 -8.76
CA SER A 184 11.60 31.12 -10.16
C SER A 184 11.16 30.04 -11.16
N VAL A 185 10.97 28.80 -10.71
CA VAL A 185 10.52 27.70 -11.57
C VAL A 185 9.00 27.77 -11.74
N THR A 186 8.52 27.64 -12.97
CA THR A 186 7.07 27.66 -13.26
C THR A 186 6.37 26.42 -12.68
N ASN A 187 5.09 26.54 -12.31
CA ASN A 187 4.35 25.42 -11.71
C ASN A 187 4.32 24.14 -12.56
N PRO A 188 4.12 24.20 -13.90
CA PRO A 188 4.18 23.01 -14.74
C PRO A 188 5.56 22.33 -14.69
N ALA A 189 6.64 23.11 -14.70
CA ALA A 189 8.00 22.58 -14.61
C ALA A 189 8.25 21.90 -13.24
N LYS A 190 7.72 22.46 -12.14
CA LYS A 190 7.82 21.82 -10.81
C LYS A 190 7.15 20.45 -10.77
N ILE A 191 5.94 20.34 -11.34
CA ILE A 191 5.20 19.08 -11.44
C ILE A 191 5.98 18.10 -12.32
N MET A 192 6.44 18.55 -13.49
CA MET A 192 7.21 17.71 -14.41
C MET A 192 8.47 17.15 -13.73
N ILE A 193 9.27 17.98 -13.07
CA ILE A 193 10.49 17.55 -12.35
C ILE A 193 10.16 16.49 -11.30
N ALA A 194 9.10 16.70 -10.52
CA ALA A 194 8.71 15.79 -9.46
C ALA A 194 8.25 14.42 -9.98
N TYR A 195 7.45 14.39 -11.04
CA TYR A 195 6.95 13.14 -11.62
C TYR A 195 7.94 12.45 -12.55
N MET A 196 8.90 13.17 -13.15
CA MET A 196 9.96 12.57 -13.96
C MET A 196 10.78 11.55 -13.17
N PHE A 197 11.07 11.83 -11.91
CA PHE A 197 11.73 10.88 -11.02
C PHE A 197 10.91 9.58 -10.85
N THR A 198 9.61 9.70 -10.60
CA THR A 198 8.71 8.53 -10.48
C THR A 198 8.63 7.75 -11.80
N VAL A 199 8.50 8.43 -12.94
CA VAL A 199 8.48 7.80 -14.27
C VAL A 199 9.78 7.05 -14.53
N PHE A 200 10.93 7.63 -14.19
CA PHE A 200 12.22 6.97 -14.30
C PHE A 200 12.29 5.71 -13.42
N SER A 201 11.88 5.82 -12.15
CA SER A 201 11.83 4.67 -11.23
C SER A 201 10.88 3.57 -11.73
N MET A 202 9.75 3.93 -12.32
CA MET A 202 8.82 2.99 -12.94
C MET A 202 9.44 2.28 -14.15
N ALA A 203 10.14 3.04 -15.00
CA ALA A 203 10.81 2.49 -16.17
C ALA A 203 11.88 1.44 -15.79
N LEU A 204 12.63 1.69 -14.72
CA LEU A 204 13.57 0.71 -14.17
C LEU A 204 12.90 -0.59 -13.72
N SER A 205 11.68 -0.50 -13.17
CA SER A 205 10.92 -1.67 -12.72
C SER A 205 10.09 -2.36 -13.82
N ALA A 206 9.94 -1.74 -14.99
CA ALA A 206 9.05 -2.22 -16.05
C ALA A 206 9.32 -3.65 -16.53
N PRO A 207 10.59 -4.10 -16.69
CA PRO A 207 10.88 -5.47 -17.10
C PRO A 207 10.32 -6.52 -16.12
N TYR A 208 10.14 -6.16 -14.85
CA TYR A 208 9.75 -7.07 -13.78
C TYR A 208 8.24 -7.29 -13.67
N PHE A 209 7.42 -6.46 -14.32
CA PHE A 209 5.95 -6.58 -14.26
C PHE A 209 5.40 -7.87 -14.89
N TRP A 210 6.21 -8.52 -15.72
CA TRP A 210 5.86 -9.77 -16.41
C TRP A 210 6.36 -11.02 -15.69
N LEU A 211 7.16 -10.89 -14.63
CA LEU A 211 7.78 -12.05 -13.97
C LEU A 211 6.77 -13.00 -13.31
N PHE A 212 5.61 -12.49 -12.90
CA PHE A 212 4.52 -13.27 -12.34
C PHE A 212 3.74 -14.09 -13.38
N VAL A 213 3.92 -13.81 -14.67
CA VAL A 213 3.23 -14.52 -15.75
C VAL A 213 3.98 -15.82 -16.02
N PRO A 214 3.42 -17.00 -15.66
CA PRO A 214 4.13 -18.27 -15.76
C PRO A 214 4.30 -18.70 -17.22
N TYR A 215 5.39 -19.42 -17.50
CA TYR A 215 5.51 -20.16 -18.76
C TYR A 215 4.47 -21.30 -18.84
N PRO A 216 4.02 -21.71 -20.04
CA PRO A 216 3.05 -22.79 -20.19
C PRO A 216 3.42 -24.07 -19.44
N ALA A 217 4.73 -24.40 -19.42
CA ALA A 217 5.26 -25.62 -18.82
C ALA A 217 5.02 -25.72 -17.30
N ILE A 218 4.78 -24.60 -16.61
CA ILE A 218 4.58 -24.59 -15.16
C ILE A 218 3.13 -24.26 -14.74
N GLU A 219 2.26 -23.90 -15.68
CA GLU A 219 0.88 -23.50 -15.35
C GLU A 219 0.13 -24.57 -14.58
N ASP A 220 0.22 -25.83 -15.02
CA ASP A 220 -0.53 -26.93 -14.40
C ASP A 220 -0.01 -27.23 -12.99
N ARG A 221 1.31 -27.14 -12.78
CA ARG A 221 1.93 -27.26 -11.46
C ARG A 221 1.44 -26.14 -10.52
N LEU A 222 1.38 -24.90 -10.98
CA LEU A 222 0.87 -23.79 -10.16
C LEU A 222 -0.63 -23.96 -9.82
N ARG A 223 -1.43 -24.50 -10.76
CA ARG A 223 -2.84 -24.84 -10.50
C ARG A 223 -2.99 -25.93 -9.47
N GLU A 224 -2.19 -26.99 -9.55
CA GLU A 224 -2.19 -28.07 -8.56
C GLU A 224 -1.86 -27.55 -7.15
N ILE A 225 -0.82 -26.71 -7.02
CA ILE A 225 -0.48 -26.05 -5.76
C ILE A 225 -1.67 -25.22 -5.26
N ALA A 226 -2.30 -24.42 -6.14
CA ALA A 226 -3.45 -23.62 -5.78
C ALA A 226 -4.63 -24.47 -5.29
N ARG A 227 -4.97 -25.57 -5.98
CA ARG A 227 -6.04 -26.50 -5.56
C ARG A 227 -5.77 -27.04 -4.18
N ARG A 228 -4.56 -27.56 -3.95
CA ARG A 228 -4.18 -28.18 -2.68
C ARG A 228 -4.19 -27.18 -1.53
N VAL A 229 -3.63 -25.99 -1.74
CA VAL A 229 -3.56 -24.96 -0.68
C VAL A 229 -4.94 -24.39 -0.34
N GLN A 230 -5.77 -24.15 -1.36
CA GLN A 230 -7.10 -23.56 -1.18
C GLN A 230 -8.21 -24.59 -0.97
N LYS A 231 -7.88 -25.89 -1.05
CA LYS A 231 -8.82 -27.02 -1.01
C LYS A 231 -9.97 -26.86 -2.01
N LEU A 232 -9.63 -26.50 -3.25
CA LEU A 232 -10.60 -26.34 -4.32
C LEU A 232 -10.92 -27.71 -4.92
N ASP A 233 -12.21 -28.01 -5.05
CA ASP A 233 -12.64 -29.20 -5.80
C ASP A 233 -12.35 -29.04 -7.29
N ASP A 234 -12.28 -30.15 -8.02
CA ASP A 234 -12.05 -30.14 -9.48
C ASP A 234 -13.16 -29.40 -10.24
N ASP A 235 -14.37 -29.37 -9.65
CA ASP A 235 -15.56 -28.72 -10.19
C ASP A 235 -15.75 -27.27 -9.68
N GLU A 236 -14.97 -26.82 -8.69
CA GLU A 236 -15.11 -25.52 -8.03
C GLU A 236 -14.55 -24.35 -8.86
N GLY A 237 -15.13 -24.17 -10.05
CA GLY A 237 -15.00 -22.99 -10.87
C GLY A 237 -13.63 -22.76 -11.51
N GLU A 238 -13.64 -22.03 -12.61
CA GLU A 238 -12.38 -21.66 -13.27
C GLU A 238 -11.71 -20.49 -12.55
N TYR A 239 -10.49 -20.72 -12.07
CA TYR A 239 -9.58 -19.71 -11.52
C TYR A 239 -8.30 -19.63 -12.35
N VAL A 240 -7.53 -18.56 -12.15
CA VAL A 240 -6.23 -18.35 -12.82
C VAL A 240 -5.15 -18.26 -11.77
N VAL A 241 -4.03 -18.95 -11.99
CA VAL A 241 -2.88 -18.89 -11.09
C VAL A 241 -1.72 -18.22 -11.81
N TYR A 242 -1.20 -17.17 -11.19
CA TYR A 242 0.07 -16.54 -11.52
C TYR A 242 1.07 -16.90 -10.44
N GLY A 243 2.35 -16.80 -10.71
CA GLY A 243 3.34 -17.07 -9.67
C GLY A 243 4.76 -17.04 -10.16
N ILE A 244 5.66 -17.04 -9.18
CA ILE A 244 7.10 -17.03 -9.37
C ILE A 244 7.75 -18.00 -8.38
N GLY A 245 8.76 -18.75 -8.82
CA GLY A 245 9.52 -19.64 -7.97
C GLY A 245 10.43 -18.86 -7.03
N MET A 246 10.69 -19.38 -5.84
CA MET A 246 11.68 -18.84 -4.91
C MET A 246 13.10 -19.11 -5.40
N GLN A 247 13.28 -20.28 -6.03
CA GLN A 247 14.53 -20.73 -6.65
C GLN A 247 14.40 -20.75 -8.17
N GLU A 248 15.54 -20.88 -8.85
CA GLU A 248 15.59 -20.99 -10.31
C GLU A 248 14.89 -22.28 -10.76
N ASP A 249 13.86 -22.14 -11.60
CA ASP A 249 13.23 -23.26 -12.30
C ASP A 249 13.44 -23.08 -13.81
N PRO A 250 14.20 -23.97 -14.48
CA PRO A 250 14.38 -23.96 -15.92
C PRO A 250 13.06 -23.98 -16.70
N ALA A 251 12.04 -24.67 -16.20
CA ALA A 251 10.71 -24.72 -16.82
C ALA A 251 9.98 -23.37 -16.77
N ASN A 252 10.36 -22.49 -15.84
CA ASN A 252 9.87 -21.12 -15.75
C ASN A 252 10.91 -20.08 -16.24
N GLY A 253 11.88 -20.51 -17.05
CA GLY A 253 12.90 -19.62 -17.62
C GLY A 253 13.83 -19.01 -16.58
N ASN A 254 14.14 -19.76 -15.51
CA ASN A 254 15.04 -19.36 -14.42
C ASN A 254 14.60 -18.06 -13.69
N ARG A 255 13.31 -17.74 -13.71
CA ARG A 255 12.76 -16.58 -13.00
C ARG A 255 12.62 -16.87 -11.52
N THR A 256 13.14 -15.98 -10.67
CA THR A 256 13.11 -16.14 -9.22
C THR A 256 12.51 -14.95 -8.48
N ALA A 257 11.85 -15.21 -7.36
CA ALA A 257 11.35 -14.21 -6.43
C ALA A 257 12.50 -13.40 -5.83
N VAL A 258 13.65 -14.04 -5.61
CA VAL A 258 14.91 -13.39 -5.20
C VAL A 258 15.33 -12.36 -6.24
N GLY A 259 15.36 -12.72 -7.53
CA GLY A 259 15.69 -11.81 -8.61
C GLY A 259 14.72 -10.63 -8.70
N LEU A 260 13.41 -10.89 -8.56
CA LEU A 260 12.41 -9.82 -8.48
C LEU A 260 12.66 -8.87 -7.29
N ALA A 261 12.97 -9.42 -6.11
CA ALA A 261 13.20 -8.64 -4.90
C ALA A 261 14.45 -7.75 -5.03
N PHE A 262 15.58 -8.31 -5.45
CA PHE A 262 16.85 -7.58 -5.51
C PHE A 262 17.03 -6.70 -6.73
N TYR A 263 16.51 -7.10 -7.89
CA TYR A 263 16.70 -6.35 -9.13
C TYR A 263 15.47 -5.51 -9.53
N GLY A 264 14.27 -5.94 -9.15
CA GLY A 264 13.04 -5.19 -9.43
C GLY A 264 12.67 -4.22 -8.32
N ILE A 265 12.48 -4.74 -7.10
CA ILE A 265 11.90 -3.99 -5.98
C ILE A 265 12.96 -3.13 -5.29
N ALA A 266 14.02 -3.73 -4.77
CA ALA A 266 15.01 -3.07 -3.91
C ALA A 266 15.62 -1.81 -4.54
N PRO A 267 16.02 -1.76 -5.82
CA PRO A 267 16.66 -0.58 -6.39
C PRO A 267 15.68 0.60 -6.46
N SER A 268 14.48 0.37 -6.98
CA SER A 268 13.45 1.41 -7.09
C SER A 268 12.97 1.90 -5.72
N TYR A 269 12.85 0.96 -4.77
CA TYR A 269 12.46 1.24 -3.40
C TYR A 269 13.50 2.10 -2.69
N PHE A 270 14.76 1.68 -2.71
CA PHE A 270 15.87 2.38 -2.08
C PHE A 270 16.06 3.78 -2.67
N LEU A 271 16.05 3.89 -4.00
CA LEU A 271 16.17 5.17 -4.71
C LEU A 271 15.06 6.14 -4.30
N THR A 272 13.82 5.65 -4.23
CA THR A 272 12.65 6.44 -3.82
C THR A 272 12.78 6.92 -2.37
N TYR A 273 13.14 6.04 -1.43
CA TYR A 273 13.25 6.43 -0.03
C TYR A 273 14.46 7.32 0.26
N ILE A 274 15.57 7.18 -0.47
CA ILE A 274 16.67 8.15 -0.43
C ILE A 274 16.19 9.52 -0.90
N ALA A 275 15.52 9.58 -2.06
CA ALA A 275 15.03 10.86 -2.59
C ALA A 275 14.01 11.51 -1.63
N PHE A 276 13.13 10.72 -1.03
CA PHE A 276 12.21 11.17 0.00
C PHE A 276 12.96 11.73 1.21
N GLY A 277 13.86 10.96 1.81
CA GLY A 277 14.64 11.37 2.98
C GLY A 277 15.48 12.62 2.71
N PHE A 278 16.16 12.68 1.56
CA PHE A 278 16.93 13.84 1.14
C PHE A 278 16.05 15.09 0.97
N THR A 279 14.88 14.95 0.36
CA THR A 279 13.95 16.07 0.16
C THR A 279 13.41 16.59 1.49
N VAL A 280 13.00 15.69 2.39
CA VAL A 280 12.55 16.05 3.74
C VAL A 280 13.67 16.74 4.52
N PHE A 281 14.89 16.19 4.49
CA PHE A 281 16.05 16.79 5.14
C PHE A 281 16.33 18.20 4.60
N LYS A 282 16.31 18.38 3.28
CA LYS A 282 16.49 19.71 2.66
C LYS A 282 15.41 20.69 3.08
N ILE A 283 14.14 20.27 3.13
CA ILE A 283 13.04 21.12 3.60
C ILE A 283 13.30 21.53 5.05
N VAL A 284 13.57 20.59 5.95
CA VAL A 284 13.80 20.87 7.38
C VAL A 284 15.00 21.81 7.57
N HIS A 285 16.11 21.56 6.87
CA HIS A 285 17.31 22.38 6.94
C HIS A 285 17.07 23.82 6.48
N GLU A 286 16.43 24.02 5.32
CA GLU A 286 16.14 25.35 4.83
C GLU A 286 15.11 26.09 5.70
N LEU A 287 14.13 25.37 6.27
CA LEU A 287 13.20 25.96 7.21
C LEU A 287 13.87 26.42 8.50
N ALA A 288 14.83 25.65 9.02
CA ALA A 288 15.60 26.06 10.19
C ALA A 288 16.39 27.35 9.93
N ARG A 289 16.92 27.51 8.70
CA ARG A 289 17.65 28.71 8.29
C ARG A 289 16.74 29.94 8.13
N VAL A 290 15.52 29.78 7.64
CA VAL A 290 14.58 30.88 7.35
C VAL A 290 13.68 31.22 8.55
N ASN A 291 13.75 30.43 9.63
CA ASN A 291 12.91 30.58 10.83
C ASN A 291 13.06 31.95 11.54
N THR A 292 14.11 32.71 11.24
CA THR A 292 14.33 34.05 11.80
C THR A 292 13.45 35.14 11.16
N GLU A 293 12.87 34.91 9.98
CA GLU A 293 12.16 35.94 9.21
C GLU A 293 10.69 35.60 8.89
N MET A 294 10.23 34.37 9.15
CA MET A 294 8.87 33.94 8.81
C MET A 294 7.85 34.23 9.91
N SER A 295 6.64 34.60 9.50
CA SER A 295 5.48 34.63 10.38
C SER A 295 5.26 33.27 11.05
N ILE A 296 4.91 33.29 12.34
CA ILE A 296 4.55 32.11 13.15
C ILE A 296 3.54 31.22 12.41
N LYS A 297 2.57 31.83 11.72
CA LYS A 297 1.53 31.11 10.94
C LYS A 297 2.14 30.28 9.81
N THR A 298 3.16 30.79 9.13
CA THR A 298 3.85 30.07 8.04
C THR A 298 4.62 28.88 8.59
N VAL A 299 5.31 29.06 9.72
CA VAL A 299 6.06 28.00 10.40
C VAL A 299 5.13 26.87 10.85
N GLU A 300 3.99 27.19 11.45
CA GLU A 300 2.99 26.20 11.84
C GLU A 300 2.47 25.38 10.65
N LEU A 301 2.13 26.06 9.54
CA LEU A 301 1.65 25.40 8.33
C LEU A 301 2.71 24.47 7.73
N GLN A 302 3.97 24.88 7.74
CA GLN A 302 5.09 24.08 7.24
C GLN A 302 5.35 22.86 8.12
N ARG A 303 5.37 23.02 9.45
CA ARG A 303 5.51 21.90 10.40
C ARG A 303 4.37 20.89 10.24
N GLY A 304 3.14 21.37 10.13
CA GLY A 304 1.98 20.51 9.89
C GLY A 304 2.07 19.75 8.56
N PHE A 305 2.65 20.35 7.53
CA PHE A 305 2.88 19.70 6.25
C PHE A 305 3.99 18.65 6.31
N ILE A 306 5.14 18.95 6.94
CA ILE A 306 6.22 17.96 7.14
C ILE A 306 5.67 16.75 7.90
N ARG A 307 4.90 16.97 8.97
CA ARG A 307 4.26 15.89 9.72
C ARG A 307 3.36 15.04 8.81
N MET A 308 2.59 15.66 7.93
CA MET A 308 1.74 14.95 6.97
C MET A 308 2.59 14.09 6.01
N GLN A 309 3.69 14.63 5.48
CA GLN A 309 4.59 13.86 4.61
C GLN A 309 5.26 12.70 5.34
N LEU A 310 5.72 12.92 6.57
CA LEU A 310 6.31 11.87 7.39
C LEU A 310 5.30 10.77 7.64
N ILE A 311 4.05 11.11 7.99
CA ILE A 311 2.98 10.13 8.17
C ILE A 311 2.71 9.38 6.86
N GLN A 312 2.55 10.08 5.74
CA GLN A 312 2.27 9.46 4.44
C GLN A 312 3.41 8.56 3.93
N GLY A 313 4.68 8.89 4.23
CA GLY A 313 5.84 8.11 3.81
C GLY A 313 6.22 6.97 4.77
N PHE A 314 6.21 7.23 6.08
CA PHE A 314 6.65 6.27 7.10
C PHE A 314 5.56 5.31 7.56
N VAL A 315 4.28 5.71 7.59
CA VAL A 315 3.22 4.79 8.04
C VAL A 315 3.09 3.59 7.08
N PRO A 316 3.06 3.76 5.75
CA PRO A 316 3.06 2.61 4.84
C PRO A 316 4.30 1.74 4.99
N LEU A 317 5.48 2.36 5.10
CA LEU A 317 6.75 1.66 5.33
C LEU A 317 6.65 0.76 6.56
N ALA A 318 6.17 1.29 7.68
CA ALA A 318 6.11 0.57 8.92
C ALA A 318 5.06 -0.56 8.93
N ILE A 319 3.88 -0.31 8.36
CA ILE A 319 2.84 -1.34 8.22
C ILE A 319 3.36 -2.48 7.35
N LEU A 320 4.19 -2.17 6.35
CA LEU A 320 4.80 -3.14 5.48
C LEU A 320 6.03 -3.82 6.08
N THR A 321 6.73 -3.26 7.06
CA THR A 321 7.94 -3.85 7.62
C THR A 321 7.70 -5.29 8.12
N VAL A 322 6.61 -5.53 8.86
CA VAL A 322 6.28 -6.87 9.39
C VAL A 322 6.03 -7.89 8.27
N PRO A 323 5.09 -7.69 7.33
CA PRO A 323 4.83 -8.66 6.26
C PRO A 323 6.02 -8.80 5.31
N PHE A 324 6.79 -7.73 5.03
CA PHE A 324 7.99 -7.83 4.20
C PHE A 324 9.12 -8.59 4.90
N ALA A 325 9.43 -8.29 6.16
CA ALA A 325 10.44 -9.03 6.91
C ALA A 325 10.07 -10.51 7.02
N THR A 326 8.78 -10.79 7.24
CA THR A 326 8.23 -12.15 7.21
C THR A 326 8.49 -12.78 5.85
N PHE A 327 8.05 -12.14 4.76
CA PHE A 327 8.24 -12.62 3.39
C PHE A 327 9.71 -12.89 3.03
N ILE A 328 10.62 -11.97 3.38
CA ILE A 328 12.06 -12.12 3.17
C ILE A 328 12.60 -13.32 3.95
N THR A 329 12.21 -13.48 5.22
CA THR A 329 12.60 -14.64 6.03
C THR A 329 12.16 -15.95 5.37
N PHE A 330 10.97 -15.98 4.79
CA PHE A 330 10.45 -17.15 4.08
C PHE A 330 11.13 -17.41 2.75
N ILE A 331 11.51 -16.36 2.01
CA ILE A 331 12.36 -16.51 0.81
C ILE A 331 13.66 -17.22 1.17
N PHE A 332 14.34 -16.80 2.24
CA PHE A 332 15.64 -17.38 2.63
C PHE A 332 15.53 -18.76 3.28
N THR A 333 14.47 -19.02 4.04
CA THR A 333 14.28 -20.32 4.72
C THR A 333 13.62 -21.37 3.83
N GLY A 334 12.98 -20.98 2.72
CA GLY A 334 12.19 -21.87 1.88
C GLY A 334 10.96 -22.47 2.58
N ALA A 335 10.60 -21.96 3.76
CA ALA A 335 9.50 -22.52 4.54
C ALA A 335 8.14 -22.22 3.89
N ASN A 336 7.23 -23.19 3.96
CA ASN A 336 5.86 -23.01 3.45
C ASN A 336 5.04 -22.14 4.40
N LEU A 337 4.63 -20.95 3.94
CA LEU A 337 3.72 -20.07 4.69
C LEU A 337 2.27 -20.56 4.61
N ASN A 338 1.89 -21.27 3.54
CA ASN A 338 0.49 -21.63 3.26
C ASN A 338 -0.42 -20.40 3.43
N ASN A 339 -1.42 -20.47 4.31
CA ASN A 339 -2.38 -19.38 4.53
C ASN A 339 -1.80 -18.14 5.23
N TRP A 340 -0.58 -18.19 5.77
CA TRP A 340 0.04 -17.02 6.40
C TRP A 340 0.38 -15.90 5.41
N THR A 341 0.49 -16.20 4.11
CA THR A 341 0.58 -15.17 3.04
C THR A 341 -0.67 -14.31 2.92
N LEU A 342 -1.81 -14.73 3.50
CA LEU A 342 -2.98 -13.87 3.60
C LEU A 342 -2.67 -12.62 4.44
N MET A 343 -1.81 -12.73 5.45
CA MET A 343 -1.38 -11.57 6.23
C MET A 343 -0.68 -10.53 5.33
N LEU A 344 0.21 -10.97 4.44
CA LEU A 344 0.88 -10.10 3.47
C LEU A 344 -0.12 -9.46 2.51
N THR A 345 -1.10 -10.24 2.05
CA THR A 345 -2.19 -9.75 1.19
C THR A 345 -2.97 -8.66 1.91
N PHE A 346 -3.42 -8.91 3.15
CA PHE A 346 -4.17 -7.93 3.94
C PHE A 346 -3.38 -6.67 4.20
N SER A 347 -2.10 -6.78 4.57
CA SER A 347 -1.24 -5.61 4.76
C SER A 347 -1.17 -4.76 3.50
N LEU A 348 -0.88 -5.36 2.33
CA LEU A 348 -0.83 -4.62 1.06
C LEU A 348 -2.17 -3.93 0.71
N TRP A 349 -3.29 -4.62 0.89
CA TRP A 349 -4.62 -4.07 0.56
C TRP A 349 -5.16 -3.06 1.57
N SER A 350 -4.67 -3.08 2.81
CA SER A 350 -5.07 -2.12 3.84
C SER A 350 -4.38 -0.76 3.70
N LEU A 351 -3.23 -0.69 3.02
CA LEU A 351 -2.46 0.54 2.88
C LEU A 351 -3.25 1.73 2.33
N PRO A 352 -4.00 1.60 1.21
CA PRO A 352 -4.73 2.75 0.68
C PRO A 352 -5.82 3.25 1.64
N ALA A 353 -6.40 2.34 2.45
CA ALA A 353 -7.39 2.72 3.46
C ALA A 353 -6.76 3.52 4.60
N VAL A 354 -5.56 3.11 5.06
CA VAL A 354 -4.82 3.83 6.09
C VAL A 354 -4.38 5.21 5.60
N GLN A 355 -3.83 5.29 4.38
CA GLN A 355 -3.40 6.56 3.77
C GLN A 355 -4.57 7.54 3.62
N LYS A 356 -5.72 7.06 3.12
CA LYS A 356 -6.90 7.92 2.98
C LYS A 356 -7.42 8.46 4.31
N LYS A 357 -7.37 7.63 5.36
CA LYS A 357 -7.81 8.07 6.70
C LYS A 357 -6.90 9.17 7.25
N SER A 358 -5.57 9.01 7.14
CA SER A 358 -4.64 10.05 7.58
C SER A 358 -4.87 11.39 6.86
N ASP A 359 -5.24 11.36 5.58
CA ASP A 359 -5.50 12.58 4.81
C ASP A 359 -6.77 13.30 5.28
N LEU A 360 -7.83 12.53 5.60
CA LEU A 360 -9.09 13.07 6.11
C LEU A 360 -8.94 13.67 7.51
N ASP A 361 -8.18 13.02 8.39
CA ASP A 361 -7.92 13.50 9.74
C ASP A 361 -7.15 14.82 9.71
N VAL A 362 -6.15 14.96 8.82
CA VAL A 362 -5.40 16.21 8.66
C VAL A 362 -6.27 17.32 8.06
N TYR A 363 -7.11 16.99 7.06
CA TYR A 363 -7.96 17.98 6.41
C TYR A 363 -9.05 18.52 7.35
N SER A 364 -9.73 17.63 8.08
CA SER A 364 -10.78 18.01 9.05
C SER A 364 -10.25 18.92 10.16
N HIS A 365 -9.02 18.69 10.62
CA HIS A 365 -8.39 19.54 11.62
C HIS A 365 -8.11 20.96 11.09
N ARG A 366 -7.71 21.10 9.82
CA ARG A 366 -7.43 22.40 9.22
C ARG A 366 -8.70 23.22 9.01
N THR A 367 -9.77 22.59 8.53
CA THR A 367 -11.06 23.27 8.34
C THR A 367 -11.67 23.72 9.66
N TYR A 368 -11.52 22.92 10.73
CA TYR A 368 -11.94 23.32 12.07
C TYR A 368 -11.16 24.53 12.60
N LYS A 369 -9.81 24.53 12.52
CA LYS A 369 -8.98 25.66 12.98
C LYS A 369 -9.29 26.93 12.18
N ALA A 370 -9.42 26.82 10.85
CA ALA A 370 -9.72 27.97 9.99
C ALA A 370 -11.09 28.61 10.28
N ARG A 371 -12.10 27.81 10.60
CA ARG A 371 -13.44 28.32 10.97
C ARG A 371 -13.40 29.08 12.29
N ASN A 372 -12.71 28.56 13.30
CA ASN A 372 -12.61 29.23 14.60
C ASN A 372 -11.79 30.53 14.54
N SER A 373 -10.79 30.62 13.66
CA SER A 373 -10.00 31.85 13.47
C SER A 373 -10.76 32.98 12.76
N GLN A 374 -11.95 32.76 12.21
CA GLN A 374 -12.79 33.82 11.64
C GLN A 374 -13.75 34.44 12.68
N HIS A 375 -13.88 33.81 13.84
CA HIS A 375 -14.74 34.25 14.93
C HIS A 375 -14.00 35.03 16.03
N LEU A 376 -12.67 35.10 15.93
CA LEU A 376 -11.76 35.92 16.72
C LEU A 376 -11.27 37.06 15.84
#